data_AF-Q2FUB6-F1
#
_entry.id   AF-Q2FUB6-F1
#
_cell.length_a   1.000
_cell.length_b   1.000
_cell.length_c   1.000
_cell.angle_alpha   90.00
_cell.angle_beta   90.00
_cell.angle_gamma   90.00
#
_symmetry.space_group_name_H-M   'P 1'
#
loop_
_entity.id
_entity.type
_entity.pdbx_description
1 polymer ?
#
loop_
_entity_poly.entity_id
_entity_poly.type
_entity_poly.pdbx_seq_one_letter_code
_entity_poly.pdbx_strand_id
1 'polypeptide(L)'
;MLEKAGYMQKAKAVTIDEEGLPTEIIELVIDGKRFGIVLEDLNHAIRGKISARTFQLRLNWKQYVSTTAGLAYLSYSGKALNIELMDGNRYTVSLDSLKSLLCRRSSYAPVARLPMSSAIKYPSILGDTQSILATC
;
A
#
# COMPACT_ATOMS: atom_id res chain seq x y z
N MET A 1 -12.49 16.97 -4.35
CA MET A 1 -11.89 15.96 -5.26
C MET A 1 -10.52 15.60 -4.71
N LEU A 2 -10.13 14.32 -4.70
CA LEU A 2 -8.79 13.96 -4.21
C LEU A 2 -7.72 14.43 -5.21
N GLU A 3 -6.58 14.89 -4.70
CA GLU A 3 -5.46 15.36 -5.52
C GLU A 3 -4.74 14.16 -6.16
N LYS A 4 -4.52 14.19 -7.47
CA LYS A 4 -3.74 13.15 -8.16
C LYS A 4 -2.28 13.26 -7.74
N ALA A 5 -1.73 12.19 -7.16
CA ALA A 5 -0.35 12.15 -6.68
C ALA A 5 0.56 11.26 -7.54
N GLY A 6 -0.02 10.35 -8.31
CA GLY A 6 0.77 9.35 -9.00
C GLY A 6 -0.05 8.26 -9.67
N TYR A 7 0.59 7.11 -9.85
CA TYR A 7 -0.02 5.92 -10.43
C TYR A 7 0.70 4.64 -10.00
N MET A 8 -0.02 3.52 -10.09
CA MET A 8 0.55 2.17 -10.04
C MET A 8 0.60 1.57 -11.45
N GLN A 9 1.60 0.76 -11.73
CA GLN A 9 1.74 0.00 -12.97
C GLN A 9 2.45 -1.33 -12.72
N LYS A 10 2.33 -2.29 -13.63
CA LYS A 10 3.17 -3.48 -13.57
C LYS A 10 4.63 -3.12 -13.78
N ALA A 11 5.53 -3.83 -13.10
CA ALA A 11 6.96 -3.65 -13.30
C ALA A 11 7.32 -3.84 -14.78
N LYS A 12 8.14 -2.94 -15.31
CA LYS A 12 8.62 -3.02 -16.71
C LYS A 12 9.97 -3.75 -16.81
N ALA A 13 10.61 -4.00 -15.68
CA ALA A 13 11.88 -4.70 -15.57
C ALA A 13 11.80 -5.78 -14.49
N VAL A 14 12.65 -6.80 -14.62
CA VAL A 14 12.84 -7.80 -13.57
C VAL A 14 13.39 -7.08 -12.33
N THR A 15 12.69 -7.27 -11.20
CA THR A 15 13.13 -6.76 -9.90
C THR A 15 13.81 -7.90 -9.14
N ILE A 16 14.90 -7.57 -8.45
CA ILE A 16 15.61 -8.50 -7.58
C ILE A 16 15.32 -8.13 -6.12
N ASP A 17 15.03 -9.10 -5.26
CA ASP A 17 14.88 -8.89 -3.82
C ASP A 17 16.23 -8.83 -3.08
N GLU A 18 16.16 -8.77 -1.75
CA GLU A 18 17.32 -8.70 -0.85
C GLU A 18 18.15 -10.01 -0.86
N GLU A 19 17.57 -11.14 -1.31
CA GLU A 19 18.22 -12.45 -1.39
C GLU A 19 18.84 -12.69 -2.78
N GLY A 20 18.69 -11.75 -3.71
CA GLY A 20 19.19 -11.89 -5.07
C GLY A 20 18.23 -12.65 -6.01
N LEU A 21 17.00 -12.94 -5.56
CA LEU A 21 16.02 -13.68 -6.33
C LEU A 21 15.13 -12.76 -7.16
N PRO A 22 14.70 -13.19 -8.36
CA PRO A 22 13.71 -12.45 -9.14
C PRO A 22 12.37 -12.39 -8.41
N THR A 23 11.79 -11.19 -8.32
CA THR A 23 10.52 -10.95 -7.62
C THR A 23 9.57 -10.14 -8.50
N GLU A 24 8.31 -10.57 -8.56
CA GLU A 24 7.27 -9.80 -9.22
C GLU A 24 6.75 -8.69 -8.30
N ILE A 25 6.72 -7.46 -8.82
CA ILE A 25 6.21 -6.30 -8.09
C ILE A 25 5.19 -5.52 -8.92
N ILE A 26 4.39 -4.72 -8.22
CA ILE A 26 3.71 -3.55 -8.79
C ILE A 26 4.53 -2.31 -8.45
N GLU A 27 4.87 -1.54 -9.49
CA GLU A 27 5.53 -0.25 -9.34
C GLU A 27 4.51 0.79 -8.90
N LEU A 28 4.86 1.57 -7.89
CA LEU A 28 4.14 2.71 -7.39
C LEU A 28 4.98 3.96 -7.65
N VAL A 29 4.49 4.87 -8.49
CA VAL A 29 5.17 6.12 -8.82
C VAL A 29 4.37 7.27 -8.21
N ILE A 30 4.96 7.97 -7.24
CA ILE A 30 4.34 9.08 -6.51
C ILE A 30 5.35 10.23 -6.47
N ASP A 31 4.93 11.43 -6.88
CA ASP A 31 5.77 12.64 -6.87
C ASP A 31 7.18 12.45 -7.47
N GLY A 32 7.27 11.65 -8.54
CA GLY A 32 8.54 11.32 -9.20
C GLY A 32 9.42 10.27 -8.49
N LYS A 33 9.04 9.83 -7.28
CA LYS A 33 9.69 8.73 -6.55
C LYS A 33 9.10 7.38 -6.96
N ARG A 34 9.93 6.33 -7.02
CA ARG A 34 9.52 4.98 -7.42
C ARG A 34 9.63 4.03 -6.24
N PHE A 35 8.54 3.32 -6.01
CA PHE A 35 8.39 2.32 -4.97
C PHE A 35 7.89 1.01 -5.58
N GLY A 36 8.05 -0.08 -4.84
CA GLY A 36 7.61 -1.41 -5.21
C GLY A 36 6.76 -2.02 -4.12
N ILE A 37 5.74 -2.77 -4.52
CA ILE A 37 4.97 -3.66 -3.64
C ILE A 37 5.04 -5.05 -4.27
N VAL A 38 5.47 -6.04 -3.49
CA VAL A 38 5.51 -7.44 -3.95
C VAL A 38 4.10 -7.88 -4.35
N LEU A 39 3.98 -8.50 -5.53
CA LEU A 39 2.67 -8.83 -6.10
C LEU A 39 1.88 -9.81 -5.21
N GLU A 40 2.55 -10.79 -4.61
CA GLU A 40 1.93 -11.73 -3.69
C GLU A 40 1.38 -11.03 -2.44
N ASP A 41 2.19 -10.22 -1.77
CA ASP A 41 1.78 -9.42 -0.61
C ASP A 41 0.62 -8.50 -0.95
N LEU A 42 0.67 -7.85 -2.13
CA LEU A 42 -0.42 -7.00 -2.62
C LEU A 42 -1.71 -7.81 -2.80
N ASN A 43 -1.64 -9.03 -3.36
CA ASN A 43 -2.80 -9.91 -3.51
C ASN A 43 -3.38 -10.33 -2.17
N HIS A 44 -2.55 -10.52 -1.14
CA HIS A 44 -3.03 -10.77 0.22
C HIS A 44 -3.66 -9.52 0.85
N ALA A 45 -3.08 -8.34 0.59
CA ALA A 45 -3.59 -7.07 1.11
C ALA A 45 -4.93 -6.67 0.51
N ILE A 46 -5.13 -6.81 -0.81
CA ILE A 46 -6.43 -6.52 -1.44
C ILE A 46 -7.54 -7.47 -0.99
N ARG A 47 -7.20 -8.64 -0.44
CA ARG A 47 -8.13 -9.59 0.17
C ARG A 47 -8.39 -9.30 1.65
N GLY A 48 -7.75 -8.27 2.22
CA GLY A 48 -7.89 -7.88 3.62
C GLY A 48 -7.22 -8.83 4.61
N LYS A 49 -6.31 -9.71 4.16
CA LYS A 49 -5.68 -10.71 5.03
C LYS A 49 -4.51 -10.13 5.85
N ILE A 50 -3.67 -9.33 5.21
CA ILE A 50 -2.46 -8.72 5.79
C ILE A 50 -2.22 -7.35 5.17
N SER A 51 -1.30 -6.56 5.74
CA SER A 51 -0.74 -5.39 5.08
C SER A 51 0.45 -5.79 4.19
N ALA A 52 0.58 -5.17 3.02
CA ALA A 52 1.71 -5.36 2.13
C ALA A 52 2.80 -4.30 2.41
N ARG A 53 4.07 -4.71 2.36
CA ARG A 53 5.19 -3.76 2.47
C ARG A 53 5.37 -2.98 1.17
N THR A 54 5.63 -1.69 1.30
CA THR A 54 6.06 -0.83 0.20
C THR A 54 7.54 -0.54 0.37
N PHE A 55 8.32 -0.71 -0.68
CA PHE A 55 9.78 -0.57 -0.66
C PHE A 55 10.24 0.51 -1.61
N GLN A 56 11.36 1.17 -1.30
CA GLN A 56 12.00 2.04 -2.28
C GLN A 56 12.64 1.20 -3.38
N LEU A 57 12.41 1.57 -4.64
CA LEU A 57 13.11 0.97 -5.77
C LEU A 57 14.40 1.71 -6.07
N ARG A 58 15.46 0.96 -6.29
CA ARG A 58 16.75 1.46 -6.75
C ARG A 58 17.06 0.87 -8.11
N LEU A 59 17.77 1.64 -8.92
CA LEU A 59 18.28 1.21 -10.21
C LEU A 59 19.80 1.31 -10.16
N ASN A 60 20.47 0.16 -10.10
CA ASN A 60 21.92 0.06 -10.22
C ASN A 60 22.21 -1.13 -11.12
N TRP A 61 22.30 -0.90 -12.44
CA TRP A 61 22.38 -1.91 -13.51
C TRP A 61 21.12 -2.79 -13.65
N LYS A 62 20.48 -3.17 -12.53
CA LYS A 62 19.17 -3.83 -12.44
C LYS A 62 18.28 -3.10 -11.42
N GLN A 63 16.98 -3.38 -11.49
CA GLN A 63 16.02 -2.90 -10.50
C GLN A 63 16.06 -3.82 -9.28
N TYR A 64 16.14 -3.26 -8.08
CA TYR A 64 16.11 -4.06 -6.85
C TYR A 64 15.29 -3.40 -5.75
N VAL A 65 14.72 -4.26 -4.91
CA VAL A 65 14.03 -3.89 -3.67
C VAL A 65 15.08 -3.41 -2.68
N SER A 66 14.84 -2.26 -2.06
CA SER A 66 15.72 -1.72 -1.01
C SER A 66 14.93 -1.59 0.28
N THR A 67 15.17 -0.54 1.06
CA THR A 67 14.54 -0.33 2.36
C THR A 67 13.02 -0.26 2.26
N THR A 68 12.36 -0.79 3.29
CA THR A 68 10.92 -0.57 3.48
C THR A 68 10.67 0.93 3.61
N ALA A 69 9.73 1.44 2.82
CA ALA A 69 9.35 2.85 2.73
C ALA A 69 7.93 3.10 3.26
N GLY A 70 7.13 2.05 3.47
CA GLY A 70 5.76 2.18 3.95
C GLY A 70 4.97 0.87 3.95
N LEU A 71 3.66 0.99 4.15
CA LEU A 71 2.69 -0.10 4.15
C LEU A 71 1.52 0.21 3.23
N ALA A 72 0.95 -0.84 2.64
CA ALA A 72 -0.28 -0.77 1.86
C ALA A 72 -1.31 -1.74 2.46
N TYR A 73 -2.54 -1.27 2.67
CA TYR A 73 -3.59 -2.04 3.34
C TYR A 73 -4.97 -1.72 2.78
N LEU A 74 -5.89 -2.67 2.86
CA LEU A 74 -7.25 -2.47 2.40
C LEU A 74 -7.95 -1.43 3.30
N SER A 75 -8.63 -0.46 2.67
CA SER A 75 -9.51 0.48 3.36
C SER A 75 -10.61 -0.25 4.14
N TYR A 76 -11.12 0.36 5.21
CA TYR A 76 -12.24 -0.19 6.00
C TYR A 76 -13.47 -0.49 5.13
N SER A 77 -13.77 0.35 4.14
CA SER A 77 -14.91 0.13 3.24
C SER A 77 -14.68 -0.98 2.21
N GLY A 78 -13.47 -1.53 2.10
CA GLY A 78 -13.09 -2.53 1.09
C GLY A 78 -13.04 -2.00 -0.34
N LYS A 79 -13.13 -0.68 -0.55
CA LYS A 79 -13.25 -0.06 -1.89
C LYS A 79 -11.94 0.51 -2.42
N ALA A 80 -10.94 0.65 -1.56
CA ALA A 80 -9.64 1.21 -1.89
C ALA A 80 -8.51 0.49 -1.18
N LEU A 81 -7.31 0.58 -1.73
CA LEU A 81 -6.06 0.27 -1.05
C LEU A 81 -5.44 1.58 -0.57
N ASN A 82 -5.23 1.71 0.72
CA ASN A 82 -4.52 2.83 1.32
C ASN A 82 -3.03 2.51 1.39
N ILE A 83 -2.20 3.53 1.16
CA ILE A 83 -0.75 3.43 1.20
C ILE A 83 -0.27 4.51 2.16
N GLU A 84 0.52 4.12 3.15
CA GLU A 84 1.08 4.99 4.17
C GLU A 84 2.61 4.87 4.12
N LEU A 85 3.26 5.96 3.76
CA LEU A 85 4.71 6.03 3.72
C LEU A 85 5.26 6.45 5.09
N MET A 86 6.50 6.09 5.37
CA MET A 86 7.17 6.39 6.65
C MET A 86 7.36 7.89 6.92
N ASP A 87 7.27 8.73 5.89
CA ASP A 87 7.28 10.20 6.00
C ASP A 87 5.91 10.78 6.43
N GLY A 88 4.93 9.92 6.73
CA GLY A 88 3.58 10.30 7.15
C GLY A 88 2.65 10.64 5.99
N ASN A 89 3.13 10.62 4.74
CA ASN A 89 2.28 10.86 3.59
C ASN A 89 1.37 9.66 3.32
N ARG A 90 0.10 9.96 3.03
CA ARG A 90 -0.94 8.96 2.79
C ARG A 90 -1.52 9.09 1.40
N TYR A 91 -1.74 7.95 0.78
CA TYR A 91 -2.24 7.82 -0.57
C TYR A 91 -3.31 6.75 -0.64
N THR A 92 -4.10 6.78 -1.70
CA THR A 92 -5.15 5.79 -1.94
C THR A 92 -5.28 5.47 -3.41
N VAL A 93 -5.62 4.22 -3.70
CA VAL A 93 -5.95 3.73 -5.04
C VAL A 93 -7.31 3.04 -4.97
N SER A 94 -8.18 3.28 -5.96
CA SER A 94 -9.45 2.54 -6.01
C SER A 94 -9.19 1.06 -6.27
N LEU A 95 -9.91 0.18 -5.58
CA LEU A 95 -9.74 -1.25 -5.73
C LEU A 95 -10.13 -1.71 -7.14
N ASP A 96 -11.11 -1.06 -7.78
CA ASP A 96 -11.52 -1.38 -9.15
C ASP A 96 -10.45 -1.02 -10.19
N SER A 97 -9.79 0.13 -10.03
CA SER A 97 -8.64 0.49 -10.87
C SER A 97 -7.48 -0.47 -10.66
N LEU A 98 -7.21 -0.87 -9.42
CA LEU A 98 -6.16 -1.83 -9.10
C LEU A 98 -6.47 -3.21 -9.70
N LYS A 99 -7.70 -3.72 -9.56
CA LYS A 99 -8.15 -4.96 -10.20
C LYS A 99 -8.00 -4.89 -11.72
N SER A 100 -8.37 -3.76 -12.33
CA SER A 100 -8.21 -3.55 -13.77
C SER A 100 -6.75 -3.61 -14.20
N LEU A 101 -5.83 -3.04 -13.42
CA LEU A 101 -4.38 -3.16 -13.62
C LEU A 101 -3.90 -4.61 -13.50
N LEU A 102 -4.29 -5.32 -12.44
CA LEU A 102 -3.87 -6.71 -12.19
C LEU A 102 -4.36 -7.66 -13.29
N CYS A 103 -5.61 -7.49 -13.74
CA CYS A 103 -6.23 -8.24 -14.83
C CYS A 103 -5.80 -7.79 -16.23
N ARG A 104 -4.82 -6.89 -16.36
CA ARG A 104 -4.31 -6.34 -17.64
C ARG A 104 -5.37 -5.63 -18.50
N ARG A 105 -6.48 -5.19 -17.88
CA ARG A 105 -7.52 -4.37 -18.54
C ARG A 105 -7.14 -2.89 -18.58
N SER A 106 -6.23 -2.47 -17.71
CA SER A 106 -5.59 -1.15 -17.73
C SER A 106 -4.08 -1.29 -17.59
N SER A 107 -3.33 -0.37 -18.19
CA SER A 107 -1.87 -0.29 -18.04
C SER A 107 -1.44 0.42 -16.75
N TYR A 108 -2.32 1.22 -16.15
CA TYR A 108 -2.07 1.93 -14.90
C TYR A 108 -3.32 2.04 -14.01
N ALA A 109 -3.11 2.25 -12.72
CA ALA A 109 -4.14 2.62 -11.75
C ALA A 109 -3.80 3.98 -11.12
N PRO A 110 -4.69 5.00 -11.17
CA PRO A 110 -4.39 6.32 -10.65
C PRO A 110 -4.34 6.32 -9.13
N VAL A 111 -3.31 6.98 -8.57
CA VAL A 111 -3.10 7.14 -7.13
C VAL A 111 -3.39 8.57 -6.73
N ALA A 112 -4.18 8.75 -5.68
CA ALA A 112 -4.54 10.05 -5.14
C ALA A 112 -3.95 10.24 -3.74
N ARG A 113 -3.63 11.49 -3.39
CA ARG A 113 -3.18 11.87 -2.05
C ARG A 113 -4.39 11.98 -1.12
N LEU A 114 -4.28 11.39 0.06
CA LEU A 114 -5.22 11.61 1.15
C LEU A 114 -4.77 12.86 1.92
N PRO A 115 -5.69 13.78 2.28
CA PRO A 115 -5.33 14.90 3.13
C PRO A 115 -4.76 14.36 4.44
N MET A 116 -3.69 15.00 4.94
CA MET A 116 -3.18 14.71 6.28
C MET A 116 -4.27 15.06 7.29
N SER A 117 -5.07 14.07 7.67
CA SER A 117 -6.04 14.25 8.75
C SER A 117 -5.25 14.35 10.05
N SER A 118 -5.11 15.56 10.59
CA SER A 118 -4.95 15.73 12.03
C SER A 118 -6.10 14.98 12.70
N ALA A 119 -5.78 13.91 13.42
CA ALA A 119 -6.69 12.91 13.98
C ALA A 119 -7.25 11.89 12.97
N ILE A 120 -6.57 10.74 12.87
CA ILE A 120 -7.29 9.46 12.80
C ILE A 120 -7.42 8.99 14.25
N LYS A 121 -8.62 9.09 14.83
CA LYS A 121 -8.97 8.23 15.97
C LYS A 121 -8.96 6.80 15.42
N TYR A 122 -7.90 6.06 15.69
CA TYR A 122 -8.00 4.61 15.65
C TYR A 122 -9.13 4.22 16.62
N PRO A 123 -10.06 3.32 16.27
CA PRO A 123 -10.85 2.68 17.29
C PRO A 123 -9.85 1.95 18.20
N SER A 124 -9.76 2.41 19.44
CA SER A 124 -8.99 1.76 20.49
C SER A 124 -9.49 0.34 20.62
N ILE A 125 -8.73 -0.61 20.06
CA ILE A 125 -8.82 -2.01 20.46
C ILE A 125 -8.07 -2.10 21.79
N LEU A 126 -8.69 -1.58 22.86
CA LEU A 126 -8.25 -1.78 24.22
C LEU A 126 -9.52 -1.91 25.08
N GLY A 127 -9.57 -3.00 25.84
CA GLY A 127 -10.79 -3.61 26.34
C GLY A 127 -11.56 -2.81 27.39
N ASP A 128 -12.88 -2.85 27.24
CA ASP A 128 -13.81 -2.69 28.36
C ASP A 128 -13.99 -4.05 29.05
N THR A 129 -12.99 -4.43 29.84
CA THR A 129 -13.23 -5.31 30.99
C THR A 129 -13.24 -4.40 32.23
N GLN A 130 -14.34 -3.70 32.46
CA GLN A 130 -14.58 -3.03 33.73
C GLN A 130 -15.76 -3.68 34.47
N SER A 131 -15.37 -4.47 35.48
CA SER A 131 -15.96 -4.52 36.81
C SER A 131 -17.48 -4.63 36.95
N ILE A 132 -17.94 -5.88 37.10
CA ILE A 132 -19.08 -6.16 37.97
C ILE A 132 -18.49 -6.45 39.35
N LEU A 133 -18.37 -5.41 40.18
CA LEU A 133 -18.42 -5.55 41.63
C LEU A 133 -19.75 -4.94 42.07
N ALA A 134 -20.78 -5.77 42.11
CA ALA A 134 -22.01 -5.45 42.81
C ALA A 134 -21.76 -5.62 44.30
N THR A 135 -21.74 -4.49 45.01
CA THR A 135 -22.00 -4.45 46.45
C THR A 135 -23.51 -4.41 46.64
N CYS A 136 -24.07 -5.43 47.29
CA CYS A 136 -25.19 -5.38 48.23
C CYS A 136 -25.36 -6.78 48.84
#